data_AF-A0A540NNF7-F1
#
_entry.id   AF-A0A540NNF7-F1
#
_cell.length_a   1.000
_cell.length_b   1.000
_cell.length_c   1.000
_cell.angle_alpha   90.00
_cell.angle_beta   90.00
_cell.angle_gamma   90.00
#
_symmetry.space_group_name_H-M   'P 1'
#
loop_
_entity.id
_entity.type
_entity.pdbx_description
1 polymer ?
#
loop_
_entity_poly.entity_id
_entity_poly.type
_entity_poly.pdbx_seq_one_letter_code
_entity_poly.pdbx_strand_id
1 'polypeptide(L)'
;MAPYAHLAMYRVCRGPGCAYGDILAGLDAAVEDGLDMLSLSLGGPSRRFYNDVIAIGAFAAIKRGIFFSCAAGNSGPFYGPLSNEAPWIFTVGASTTDRILKSQDEKLNSNGTIIGDALAPRVASFSSRGPSRPSPRILKPDIIGPGVDILAAWSESMDNATLPNPKATFNIISGTSMATRHLSGIAALIKKSHPDWSPAAIKSAIMTTANVLNLAGTPIVNQDLTPADVFAIGGGHVNPPKANDPGLIFDIKPEDYFPFLCGLNYNETAVKIITQQTEKCSEVRVIPEAQLNYPSFSIKAGPN
;
A
#
# COMPACT_ATOMS: atom_id res chain seq x y z
N MET A 1 14.49 -3.33 2.64
CA MET A 1 14.01 -4.72 2.84
C MET A 1 14.71 -5.72 1.94
N ALA A 2 14.79 -5.53 0.62
CA ALA A 2 15.49 -6.44 -0.30
C ALA A 2 16.82 -5.82 -0.82
N PRO A 3 17.98 -6.02 -0.14
CA PRO A 3 19.21 -5.30 -0.45
C PRO A 3 19.86 -5.69 -1.80
N TYR A 4 19.52 -6.87 -2.33
CA TYR A 4 20.04 -7.38 -3.61
C TYR A 4 19.02 -7.30 -4.75
N ALA A 5 17.88 -6.64 -4.56
CA ALA A 5 16.93 -6.42 -5.63
C ALA A 5 17.49 -5.40 -6.63
N HIS A 6 17.27 -5.64 -7.92
CA HIS A 6 17.58 -4.65 -8.95
C HIS A 6 16.58 -3.50 -8.89
N LEU A 7 17.04 -2.28 -9.17
CA LEU A 7 16.23 -1.08 -9.14
C LEU A 7 16.14 -0.49 -10.56
N ALA A 8 14.92 -0.33 -11.05
CA ALA A 8 14.61 0.47 -12.22
C ALA A 8 13.82 1.71 -11.77
N MET A 9 14.20 2.89 -12.27
CA MET A 9 13.64 4.17 -11.83
C MET A 9 12.91 4.86 -12.98
N TYR A 10 11.59 5.03 -12.83
CA TYR A 10 10.74 5.74 -13.79
C TYR A 10 10.30 7.06 -13.18
N ARG A 11 10.86 8.17 -13.69
CA ARG A 11 10.57 9.51 -13.16
C ARG A 11 9.31 10.07 -13.81
N VAL A 12 8.20 10.02 -13.07
CA VAL A 12 6.87 10.51 -13.52
C VAL A 12 6.43 11.81 -12.84
N CYS A 13 7.21 12.32 -11.89
CA CYS A 13 6.91 13.54 -11.14
C CYS A 13 7.96 14.62 -11.39
N ARG A 14 7.50 15.86 -11.49
CA ARG A 14 8.33 17.05 -11.68
C ARG A 14 7.84 18.14 -10.73
N GLY A 15 8.73 18.63 -9.86
CA GLY A 15 8.36 19.58 -8.81
C GLY A 15 7.34 18.96 -7.84
N PRO A 16 6.28 19.69 -7.44
CA PRO A 16 5.31 19.22 -6.45
C PRO A 16 4.25 18.27 -7.02
N GLY A 17 4.24 18.01 -8.34
CA GLY A 17 3.16 17.31 -9.01
C GLY A 17 3.63 16.19 -9.93
N CYS A 18 2.67 15.34 -10.28
CA CYS A 18 2.85 14.21 -11.19
C CYS A 18 1.70 14.25 -12.18
N ALA A 19 1.99 14.50 -13.46
CA ALA A 19 0.97 14.58 -14.48
C ALA A 19 0.42 13.19 -14.77
N TYR A 20 -0.90 13.07 -14.99
CA TYR A 20 -1.53 11.77 -15.26
C TYR A 20 -0.95 11.09 -16.51
N GLY A 21 -0.61 11.85 -17.54
CA GLY A 21 0.06 11.32 -18.74
C GLY A 21 1.45 10.76 -18.45
N ASP A 22 2.25 11.45 -17.63
CA ASP A 22 3.59 11.00 -17.23
C ASP A 22 3.52 9.73 -16.37
N ILE A 23 2.54 9.66 -15.45
CA ILE A 23 2.30 8.45 -14.64
C ILE A 23 1.97 7.27 -15.53
N LEU A 24 1.02 7.43 -16.46
CA LEU A 24 0.60 6.34 -17.33
C LEU A 24 1.74 5.88 -18.24
N ALA A 25 2.47 6.81 -18.86
CA ALA A 25 3.63 6.48 -19.70
C ALA A 25 4.74 5.75 -18.92
N GLY A 26 5.02 6.17 -17.69
CA GLY A 26 5.99 5.50 -16.84
C GLY A 26 5.54 4.09 -16.41
N LEU A 27 4.24 3.89 -16.18
CA LEU A 27 3.68 2.58 -15.88
C LEU A 27 3.72 1.66 -17.10
N ASP A 28 3.36 2.15 -18.29
CA ASP A 28 3.40 1.36 -19.52
C ASP A 28 4.83 0.89 -19.83
N ALA A 29 5.82 1.79 -19.76
CA ALA A 29 7.23 1.44 -19.94
C ALA A 29 7.70 0.39 -18.90
N ALA A 30 7.29 0.55 -17.64
CA ALA A 30 7.66 -0.36 -16.58
C ALA A 30 7.04 -1.76 -16.72
N VAL A 31 5.83 -1.85 -17.30
CA VAL A 31 5.18 -3.11 -17.63
C VAL A 31 5.83 -3.77 -18.84
N GLU A 32 6.22 -2.98 -19.84
CA GLU A 32 6.95 -3.45 -21.03
C GLU A 32 8.33 -4.02 -20.69
N ASP A 33 9.05 -3.37 -19.77
CA ASP A 33 10.35 -3.81 -19.27
C ASP A 33 10.28 -5.09 -18.40
N GLY A 34 9.08 -5.58 -18.08
CA GLY A 34 8.87 -6.89 -17.44
C GLY A 34 9.33 -6.96 -15.99
N LEU A 35 9.14 -5.90 -15.21
CA LEU A 35 9.50 -5.87 -13.79
C LEU A 35 8.71 -6.87 -12.94
N ASP A 36 9.26 -7.33 -11.81
CA ASP A 36 8.53 -8.17 -10.85
C ASP A 36 7.56 -7.36 -9.97
N MET A 37 7.95 -6.12 -9.64
CA MET A 37 7.34 -5.31 -8.58
C MET A 37 7.30 -3.84 -8.98
N LEU A 38 6.15 -3.19 -8.76
CA LEU A 38 5.98 -1.75 -8.88
C LEU A 38 5.65 -1.14 -7.51
N SER A 39 6.40 -0.12 -7.13
CA SER A 39 6.29 0.57 -5.84
C SER A 39 5.99 2.06 -6.07
N LEU A 40 4.73 2.45 -5.92
CA LEU A 40 4.28 3.82 -6.18
C LEU A 40 3.90 4.55 -4.89
N SER A 41 4.57 5.66 -4.63
CA SER A 41 4.25 6.56 -3.53
C SER A 41 3.51 7.79 -4.00
N LEU A 42 2.51 7.57 -4.84
CA LEU A 42 1.68 8.57 -5.48
C LEU A 42 0.22 8.18 -5.29
N GLY A 43 -0.65 9.18 -5.34
CA GLY A 43 -2.08 8.99 -5.17
C GLY A 43 -2.82 10.28 -5.49
N GLY A 44 -4.09 10.14 -5.84
CA GLY A 44 -4.99 11.27 -6.07
C GLY A 44 -6.25 11.15 -5.20
N PRO A 45 -7.21 12.07 -5.36
CA PRO A 45 -8.52 11.90 -4.75
C PRO A 45 -9.17 10.61 -5.24
N SER A 46 -10.05 10.05 -4.41
CA SER A 46 -10.88 8.90 -4.77
C SER A 46 -11.63 9.12 -6.08
N ARG A 47 -11.53 8.15 -7.00
CA ARG A 47 -12.17 8.16 -8.32
C ARG A 47 -12.74 6.78 -8.63
N ARG A 48 -13.68 6.70 -9.58
CA ARG A 48 -14.07 5.42 -10.18
C ARG A 48 -12.87 4.84 -10.92
N PHE A 49 -12.73 3.51 -10.95
CA PHE A 49 -11.50 2.87 -11.43
C PHE A 49 -11.19 3.18 -12.91
N TYR A 50 -12.20 3.37 -13.76
CA TYR A 50 -12.02 3.74 -15.16
C TYR A 50 -11.57 5.20 -15.38
N ASN A 51 -11.59 6.02 -14.33
CA ASN A 51 -11.12 7.42 -14.33
C ASN A 51 -9.85 7.61 -13.47
N ASP A 52 -9.25 6.52 -12.99
CA ASP A 52 -8.03 6.53 -12.19
C ASP A 52 -6.88 5.88 -12.98
N VAL A 53 -5.93 6.70 -13.42
CA VAL A 53 -4.79 6.25 -14.23
C VAL A 53 -3.89 5.26 -13.48
N ILE A 54 -3.83 5.35 -12.14
CA ILE A 54 -3.07 4.40 -11.33
C ILE A 54 -3.82 3.07 -11.29
N ALA A 55 -5.14 3.08 -11.16
CA ALA A 55 -5.95 1.85 -11.23
C ALA A 55 -5.84 1.16 -12.59
N ILE A 56 -5.89 1.90 -13.69
CA ILE A 56 -5.75 1.35 -15.05
C ILE A 56 -4.35 0.75 -15.26
N GLY A 57 -3.29 1.50 -14.95
CA GLY A 57 -1.91 1.00 -15.11
C GLY A 57 -1.60 -0.18 -14.16
N ALA A 58 -2.15 -0.16 -12.94
CA ALA A 58 -2.03 -1.29 -12.00
C ALA A 58 -2.70 -2.55 -12.55
N PHE A 59 -3.84 -2.42 -13.25
CA PHE A 59 -4.49 -3.56 -13.88
C PHE A 59 -3.64 -4.16 -14.99
N ALA A 60 -3.03 -3.31 -15.84
CA ALA A 60 -2.11 -3.75 -16.88
C ALA A 60 -0.90 -4.49 -16.28
N ALA A 61 -0.37 -4.01 -15.16
CA ALA A 61 0.74 -4.64 -14.44
C ALA A 61 0.35 -6.04 -13.90
N ILE A 62 -0.77 -6.17 -13.18
CA ILE A 62 -1.14 -7.47 -12.60
C ILE A 62 -1.50 -8.51 -13.67
N LYS A 63 -2.00 -8.11 -14.84
CA LYS A 63 -2.18 -9.02 -16.00
C LYS A 63 -0.87 -9.64 -16.47
N ARG A 64 0.25 -8.96 -16.27
CA ARG A 64 1.61 -9.46 -16.57
C ARG A 64 2.27 -10.17 -15.39
N GLY A 65 1.54 -10.40 -14.28
CA GLY A 65 2.07 -11.02 -13.07
C GLY A 65 2.92 -10.09 -12.20
N ILE A 66 2.88 -8.78 -12.45
CA ILE A 66 3.66 -7.77 -11.74
C ILE A 66 2.89 -7.33 -10.49
N PHE A 67 3.53 -7.41 -9.32
CA PHE A 67 2.92 -6.97 -8.08
C PHE A 67 2.91 -5.44 -7.97
N PHE A 68 1.77 -4.84 -7.59
CA PHE A 68 1.60 -3.39 -7.61
C PHE A 68 1.27 -2.84 -6.22
N SER A 69 2.21 -2.13 -5.60
CA SER A 69 2.05 -1.54 -4.26
C SER A 69 1.92 -0.02 -4.31
N CYS A 70 0.93 0.50 -3.59
CA CYS A 70 0.68 1.93 -3.48
C CYS A 70 0.53 2.41 -2.03
N ALA A 71 0.84 3.68 -1.81
CA ALA A 71 0.59 4.36 -0.55
C ALA A 71 -0.92 4.64 -0.36
N ALA A 72 -1.44 4.47 0.86
CA ALA A 72 -2.84 4.80 1.17
C ALA A 72 -3.12 6.32 1.19
N GLY A 73 -2.09 7.15 1.37
CA GLY A 73 -2.21 8.60 1.52
C GLY A 73 -1.94 9.07 2.95
N ASN A 74 -1.71 10.39 3.11
CA ASN A 74 -1.29 11.00 4.38
C ASN A 74 -2.34 12.02 4.90
N SER A 75 -3.62 11.77 4.67
CA SER A 75 -4.74 12.67 5.00
C SER A 75 -5.64 12.13 6.12
N GLY A 76 -5.16 11.17 6.90
CA GLY A 76 -5.80 10.73 8.14
C GLY A 76 -5.81 11.83 9.22
N PRO A 77 -6.49 11.63 10.35
CA PRO A 77 -7.10 10.37 10.80
C PRO A 77 -8.58 10.21 10.41
N PHE A 78 -9.15 11.13 9.63
CA PHE A 78 -10.56 11.06 9.23
C PHE A 78 -10.83 9.86 8.30
N TYR A 79 -12.07 9.35 8.30
CA TYR A 79 -12.49 8.24 7.43
C TYR A 79 -12.75 8.69 5.99
N GLY A 80 -12.39 7.83 5.03
CA GLY A 80 -12.62 8.03 3.60
C GLY A 80 -11.67 8.93 2.78
N PRO A 81 -10.51 9.45 3.27
CA PRO A 81 -9.56 10.20 2.45
C PRO A 81 -8.45 9.32 1.85
N LEU A 82 -8.58 7.99 1.85
CA LEU A 82 -7.56 7.13 1.25
C LEU A 82 -7.57 7.19 -0.28
N SER A 83 -6.42 6.89 -0.86
CA SER A 83 -6.19 6.78 -2.31
C SER A 83 -5.88 5.33 -2.69
N ASN A 84 -5.79 5.07 -4.00
CA ASN A 84 -5.31 3.79 -4.55
C ASN A 84 -6.19 2.62 -4.12
N GLU A 85 -7.47 2.68 -4.46
CA GLU A 85 -8.50 1.85 -3.81
C GLU A 85 -8.86 0.59 -4.59
N ALA A 86 -8.35 0.44 -5.81
CA ALA A 86 -8.69 -0.69 -6.65
C ALA A 86 -8.31 -2.03 -5.99
N PRO A 87 -9.13 -3.08 -6.11
CA PRO A 87 -8.85 -4.35 -5.44
C PRO A 87 -7.54 -5.01 -5.89
N TRP A 88 -7.11 -4.80 -7.13
CA TRP A 88 -5.84 -5.31 -7.64
C TRP A 88 -4.60 -4.50 -7.19
N ILE A 89 -4.78 -3.35 -6.54
CA ILE A 89 -3.69 -2.60 -5.93
C ILE A 89 -3.47 -3.09 -4.50
N PHE A 90 -2.21 -3.23 -4.09
CA PHE A 90 -1.82 -3.46 -2.71
C PHE A 90 -1.60 -2.12 -1.97
N THR A 91 -2.59 -1.69 -1.20
CA THR A 91 -2.68 -0.35 -0.59
C THR A 91 -2.16 -0.35 0.84
N VAL A 92 -1.11 0.44 1.09
CA VAL A 92 -0.32 0.38 2.32
C VAL A 92 -0.51 1.61 3.19
N GLY A 93 -0.96 1.40 4.42
CA GLY A 93 -0.99 2.40 5.49
C GLY A 93 0.33 2.46 6.27
N ALA A 94 0.49 3.51 7.08
CA ALA A 94 1.71 3.78 7.84
C ALA A 94 1.53 3.51 9.33
N SER A 95 2.57 2.93 9.93
CA SER A 95 2.64 2.68 11.36
C SER A 95 4.04 2.95 11.91
N THR A 96 4.12 3.14 13.23
CA THR A 96 5.37 3.36 13.94
C THR A 96 6.22 2.10 14.02
N THR A 97 7.51 2.29 14.26
CA THR A 97 8.41 1.24 14.74
C THR A 97 8.53 1.31 16.26
N ASP A 98 9.27 0.39 16.87
CA ASP A 98 9.62 0.41 18.29
C ASP A 98 10.70 1.45 18.64
N ARG A 99 11.16 2.19 17.63
CA ARG A 99 12.13 3.27 17.72
C ARG A 99 11.45 4.59 18.02
N ILE A 100 11.94 5.29 19.04
CA ILE A 100 11.52 6.65 19.43
C ILE A 100 12.72 7.59 19.29
N LEU A 101 12.54 8.66 18.51
CA LEU A 101 13.48 9.77 18.45
C LEU A 101 13.12 10.80 19.52
N LYS A 102 14.04 11.08 20.44
CA LYS A 102 13.87 12.15 21.43
C LYS A 102 14.52 13.44 20.92
N SER A 103 13.80 14.55 21.04
CA SER A 103 14.38 15.88 20.85
C SER A 103 15.36 16.20 21.98
N GLN A 104 16.36 17.02 21.67
CA GLN A 104 17.32 17.53 22.64
C GLN A 104 16.58 18.28 23.76
N ASP A 105 16.74 17.81 24.99
CA ASP A 105 16.32 18.53 26.19
C ASP A 105 17.59 18.97 26.94
N GLU A 106 17.93 20.27 26.82
CA GLU A 106 19.14 20.86 27.42
C GLU A 106 19.20 20.67 28.94
N LYS A 107 18.06 20.42 29.61
CA LYS A 107 18.01 20.19 31.05
C LYS A 107 18.26 18.73 31.45
N LEU A 108 18.02 17.78 30.55
CA LEU A 108 18.07 16.35 30.87
C LEU A 108 19.33 15.64 30.32
N ASN A 109 20.15 16.31 29.51
CA ASN A 109 21.29 15.70 28.79
C ASN A 109 20.90 14.39 28.04
N SER A 110 19.62 14.25 27.67
CA SER A 110 19.13 13.05 27.01
C SER A 110 19.11 13.27 25.50
N ASN A 111 20.27 13.05 24.86
CA ASN A 111 20.33 12.84 23.43
C ASN A 111 20.16 11.36 23.15
N GLY A 112 19.34 10.97 22.16
CA GLY A 112 19.41 9.61 21.68
C GLY A 112 18.17 9.06 20.98
N THR A 113 18.40 7.91 20.36
CA THR A 113 17.37 7.00 19.85
C THR A 113 17.08 5.97 20.94
N ILE A 114 15.82 5.81 21.30
CA ILE A 114 15.37 4.73 22.19
C ILE A 114 14.71 3.65 21.34
N ILE A 115 14.95 2.40 21.67
CA ILE A 115 14.34 1.23 21.04
C ILE A 115 13.58 0.46 22.14
N GLY A 116 12.47 -0.16 21.78
CA GLY A 116 11.66 -0.96 22.70
C GLY A 116 10.36 -0.30 23.13
N ASP A 117 9.77 0.56 22.29
CA ASP A 117 8.38 0.99 22.47
C ASP A 117 7.44 -0.23 22.36
N ALA A 118 7.01 -0.75 23.51
CA ALA A 118 6.15 -1.93 23.58
C ALA A 118 4.78 -1.71 22.91
N LEU A 119 4.34 -0.46 22.75
CA LEU A 119 3.08 -0.15 22.07
C LEU A 119 3.23 -0.08 20.55
N ALA A 120 4.44 -0.25 20.00
CA ALA A 120 4.64 -0.35 18.57
C ALA A 120 4.16 -1.70 18.01
N PRO A 121 3.64 -1.74 16.78
CA PRO A 121 3.31 -0.60 15.94
C PRO A 121 2.03 0.10 16.42
N ARG A 122 2.00 1.44 16.27
CA ARG A 122 0.78 2.25 16.30
C ARG A 122 0.49 2.80 14.92
N VAL A 123 -0.79 2.92 14.56
CA VAL A 123 -1.17 3.54 13.28
C VAL A 123 -0.82 5.03 13.31
N ALA A 124 -0.10 5.49 12.28
CA ALA A 124 0.26 6.89 12.16
C ALA A 124 -0.99 7.77 12.03
N SER A 125 -1.05 8.89 12.73
CA SER A 125 -2.20 9.81 12.72
C SER A 125 -2.53 10.30 11.31
N PHE A 126 -1.49 10.55 10.49
CA PHE A 126 -1.63 10.97 9.11
C PHE A 126 -2.06 9.84 8.16
N SER A 127 -1.95 8.56 8.55
CA SER A 127 -2.25 7.45 7.62
C SER A 127 -3.72 7.51 7.21
N SER A 128 -3.98 7.69 5.91
CA SER A 128 -5.36 7.76 5.39
C SER A 128 -6.11 6.46 5.69
N ARG A 129 -7.41 6.59 5.97
CA ARG A 129 -8.29 5.49 6.41
C ARG A 129 -9.40 5.21 5.41
N GLY A 130 -9.92 3.99 5.46
CA GLY A 130 -11.08 3.57 4.68
C GLY A 130 -12.39 4.20 5.18
N PRO A 131 -13.54 3.73 4.68
CA PRO A 131 -13.71 2.74 3.62
C PRO A 131 -13.31 3.24 2.23
N SER A 132 -13.14 2.33 1.28
CA SER A 132 -13.06 2.69 -0.14
C SER A 132 -14.38 3.30 -0.61
N ARG A 133 -14.35 4.36 -1.45
CA ARG A 133 -15.56 5.00 -2.00
C ARG A 133 -16.06 4.31 -3.28
N PRO A 134 -15.22 4.03 -4.30
CA PRO A 134 -15.59 3.24 -5.47
C PRO A 134 -16.04 1.82 -5.14
N SER A 135 -15.52 1.21 -4.07
CA SER A 135 -15.87 -0.17 -3.67
C SER A 135 -15.90 -0.36 -2.14
N PRO A 136 -16.95 0.12 -1.43
CA PRO A 136 -17.03 0.08 0.03
C PRO A 136 -17.01 -1.31 0.68
N ARG A 137 -17.34 -2.37 -0.07
CA ARG A 137 -17.31 -3.75 0.44
C ARG A 137 -15.94 -4.42 0.28
N ILE A 138 -14.98 -3.75 -0.36
CA ILE A 138 -13.58 -4.13 -0.35
C ILE A 138 -12.86 -3.28 0.70
N LEU A 139 -12.33 -3.93 1.73
CA LEU A 139 -11.66 -3.26 2.84
C LEU A 139 -10.36 -2.59 2.36
N LYS A 140 -10.15 -1.34 2.77
CA LYS A 140 -8.92 -0.57 2.53
C LYS A 140 -8.55 0.28 3.77
N PRO A 141 -7.26 0.51 4.06
CA PRO A 141 -6.09 -0.03 3.36
C PRO A 141 -5.99 -1.55 3.52
N ASP A 142 -5.12 -2.19 2.73
CA ASP A 142 -4.96 -3.64 2.80
C ASP A 142 -4.18 -4.06 4.04
N ILE A 143 -3.20 -3.25 4.41
CA ILE A 143 -2.24 -3.56 5.47
C ILE A 143 -1.53 -2.29 5.95
N ILE A 144 -0.86 -2.35 7.10
CA ILE A 144 0.07 -1.31 7.57
C ILE A 144 1.51 -1.83 7.67
N GLY A 145 2.46 -0.91 7.56
CA GLY A 145 3.89 -1.18 7.73
C GLY A 145 4.68 0.00 8.27
N PRO A 146 5.99 -0.17 8.50
CA PRO A 146 6.86 0.89 8.99
C PRO A 146 6.88 2.11 8.08
N GLY A 147 6.34 3.23 8.56
CA GLY A 147 6.23 4.46 7.78
C GLY A 147 6.46 5.75 8.58
N VAL A 148 6.81 5.63 9.86
CA VAL A 148 7.11 6.78 10.72
C VAL A 148 8.59 6.77 11.07
N ASP A 149 9.21 7.93 10.94
CA ASP A 149 10.61 8.20 11.20
C ASP A 149 11.51 7.17 10.53
N ILE A 150 11.44 7.05 9.21
CA ILE A 150 12.25 6.11 8.43
C ILE A 150 13.50 6.80 7.93
N LEU A 151 14.66 6.24 8.28
CA LEU A 151 15.96 6.67 7.76
C LEU A 151 16.20 6.09 6.36
N ALA A 152 16.44 6.93 5.37
CA ALA A 152 16.74 6.52 4.00
C ALA A 152 17.72 7.47 3.32
N ALA A 153 18.31 7.05 2.19
CA ALA A 153 19.23 7.88 1.41
C ALA A 153 18.55 9.17 0.93
N TRP A 154 19.31 10.26 0.89
CA TRP A 154 18.85 11.58 0.49
C TRP A 154 19.87 12.23 -0.45
N SER A 155 19.41 12.97 -1.45
CA SER A 155 20.27 13.54 -2.49
C SER A 155 20.99 14.81 -2.06
N GLU A 156 20.45 15.53 -1.09
CA GLU A 156 20.99 16.80 -0.58
C GLU A 156 21.44 16.62 0.87
N SER A 157 22.40 17.42 1.33
CA SER A 157 22.80 17.37 2.75
C SER A 157 21.73 18.02 3.62
N MET A 158 21.29 17.31 4.66
CA MET A 158 20.32 17.83 5.65
C MET A 158 21.00 18.56 6.82
N ASP A 159 22.34 18.58 6.87
CA ASP A 159 23.08 19.28 7.92
C ASP A 159 22.93 20.81 7.79
N ASN A 160 22.82 21.48 8.92
CA ASN A 160 22.76 22.94 8.98
C ASN A 160 24.04 23.53 8.36
N ALA A 161 23.92 24.57 7.53
CA ALA A 161 25.05 25.18 6.81
C ALA A 161 26.16 25.74 7.72
N THR A 162 25.94 25.77 9.04
CA THR A 162 26.88 26.18 10.09
C THR A 162 27.76 25.05 10.62
N LEU A 163 27.51 23.78 10.26
CA LEU A 163 28.38 22.67 10.64
C LEU A 163 29.58 22.59 9.67
N PRO A 164 30.81 22.37 10.17
CA PRO A 164 32.04 22.47 9.37
C PRO A 164 32.21 21.38 8.29
N ASN A 165 31.24 20.47 8.12
CA ASN A 165 31.18 19.48 7.04
C ASN A 165 29.77 18.87 6.95
N PRO A 166 28.85 19.45 6.16
CA PRO A 166 27.55 18.85 5.87
C PRO A 166 27.77 17.55 5.07
N LYS A 167 27.63 16.38 5.70
CA LYS A 167 27.92 15.07 5.12
C LYS A 167 26.78 14.06 5.27
N ALA A 168 25.68 14.42 5.91
CA ALA A 168 24.54 13.53 6.04
C ALA A 168 23.88 13.26 4.67
N THR A 169 24.15 12.07 4.10
CA THR A 169 23.52 11.56 2.86
C THR A 169 22.23 10.78 3.14
N PHE A 170 21.67 10.96 4.34
CA PHE A 170 20.47 10.29 4.81
C PHE A 170 19.52 11.29 5.44
N ASN A 171 18.23 11.01 5.35
CA ASN A 171 17.16 11.79 5.95
C ASN A 171 16.17 10.88 6.68
N ILE A 172 15.52 11.42 7.71
CA ILE A 172 14.47 10.75 8.45
C ILE A 172 13.14 11.40 8.09
N ILE A 173 12.27 10.64 7.44
CA ILE A 173 10.96 11.13 7.00
C ILE A 173 9.86 10.14 7.30
N SER A 174 8.64 10.66 7.37
CA SER A 174 7.42 9.93 7.67
C SER A 174 6.42 10.01 6.52
N GLY A 175 5.70 8.92 6.28
CA GLY A 175 4.66 8.84 5.27
C GLY A 175 4.29 7.41 4.91
N THR A 176 3.07 7.22 4.41
CA THR A 176 2.65 5.96 3.75
C THR A 176 3.59 5.60 2.60
N SER A 177 4.19 6.60 1.96
CA SER A 177 5.26 6.43 0.95
C SER A 177 6.46 5.61 1.42
N MET A 178 6.83 5.72 2.70
CA MET A 178 7.92 4.95 3.28
C MET A 178 7.47 3.51 3.55
N ALA A 179 6.25 3.33 4.05
CA ALA A 179 5.67 2.01 4.28
C ALA A 179 5.51 1.21 2.98
N THR A 180 5.04 1.84 1.89
CA THR A 180 4.94 1.22 0.56
C THR A 180 6.27 0.63 0.08
N ARG A 181 7.39 1.35 0.26
CA ARG A 181 8.72 0.86 -0.14
C ARG A 181 9.17 -0.35 0.68
N HIS A 182 8.90 -0.35 1.99
CA HIS A 182 9.20 -1.51 2.83
C HIS A 182 8.44 -2.74 2.35
N LEU A 183 7.13 -2.58 2.13
CA LEU A 183 6.26 -3.68 1.79
C LEU A 183 6.47 -4.17 0.35
N SER A 184 6.84 -3.30 -0.59
CA SER A 184 7.28 -3.71 -1.93
C SER A 184 8.53 -4.57 -1.87
N GLY A 185 9.49 -4.22 -1.00
CA GLY A 185 10.68 -5.05 -0.80
C GLY A 185 10.37 -6.39 -0.10
N ILE A 186 9.37 -6.45 0.77
CA ILE A 186 8.89 -7.72 1.36
C ILE A 186 8.22 -8.58 0.29
N ALA A 187 7.34 -8.00 -0.54
CA ALA A 187 6.71 -8.69 -1.65
C ALA A 187 7.74 -9.25 -2.65
N ALA A 188 8.82 -8.49 -2.94
CA ALA A 188 9.92 -8.95 -3.78
C ALA A 188 10.63 -10.19 -3.21
N LEU A 189 10.86 -10.22 -1.89
CA LEU A 189 11.45 -11.38 -1.22
C LEU A 189 10.52 -12.59 -1.25
N ILE A 190 9.21 -12.39 -1.05
CA ILE A 190 8.21 -13.46 -1.15
C ILE A 190 8.15 -14.01 -2.57
N LYS A 191 8.12 -13.16 -3.61
CA LYS A 191 8.17 -13.59 -5.02
C LYS A 191 9.43 -14.39 -5.35
N LYS A 192 10.57 -14.02 -4.74
CA LYS A 192 11.81 -14.79 -4.89
C LYS A 192 11.70 -16.20 -4.29
N SER A 193 11.05 -16.33 -3.13
CA SER A 193 10.80 -17.64 -2.49
C SER A 193 9.72 -18.45 -3.20
N HIS A 194 8.74 -17.77 -3.81
CA HIS A 194 7.57 -18.36 -4.49
C HIS A 194 7.40 -17.78 -5.90
N PRO A 195 8.25 -18.18 -6.87
CA PRO A 195 8.28 -17.58 -8.21
C PRO A 195 6.99 -17.74 -9.02
N ASP A 196 6.20 -18.76 -8.72
CA ASP A 196 4.94 -19.12 -9.37
C ASP A 196 3.72 -18.36 -8.81
N TRP A 197 3.86 -17.70 -7.65
CA TRP A 197 2.75 -16.98 -7.04
C TRP A 197 2.33 -15.76 -7.87
N SER A 198 1.01 -15.60 -8.01
CA SER A 198 0.40 -14.42 -8.60
C SER A 198 0.58 -13.19 -7.69
N PRO A 199 0.38 -11.97 -8.23
CA PRO A 199 0.28 -10.77 -7.39
C PRO A 199 -0.76 -10.88 -6.28
N ALA A 200 -1.90 -11.51 -6.55
CA ALA A 200 -2.97 -11.72 -5.59
C ALA A 200 -2.58 -12.71 -4.48
N ALA A 201 -1.88 -13.79 -4.84
CA ALA A 201 -1.33 -14.76 -3.89
C ALA A 201 -0.35 -14.10 -2.90
N ILE A 202 0.59 -13.29 -3.40
CA ILE A 202 1.54 -12.55 -2.55
C ILE A 202 0.80 -11.58 -1.62
N LYS A 203 -0.17 -10.83 -2.18
CA LYS A 203 -1.02 -9.91 -1.41
C LYS A 203 -1.77 -10.66 -0.31
N SER A 204 -2.39 -11.78 -0.63
CA SER A 204 -3.11 -12.63 0.31
C SER A 204 -2.19 -13.14 1.42
N ALA A 205 -1.01 -13.66 1.07
CA ALA A 205 -0.05 -14.18 2.04
C ALA A 205 0.36 -13.11 3.04
N ILE A 206 0.62 -11.90 2.57
CA ILE A 206 0.98 -10.76 3.43
C ILE A 206 -0.19 -10.33 4.32
N MET A 207 -1.41 -10.24 3.79
CA MET A 207 -2.59 -9.78 4.54
C MET A 207 -3.05 -10.78 5.61
N THR A 208 -3.14 -12.06 5.25
CA THR A 208 -3.69 -13.12 6.13
C THR A 208 -2.75 -13.51 7.27
N THR A 209 -1.46 -13.18 7.17
CA THR A 209 -0.44 -13.52 8.17
C THR A 209 0.01 -12.32 9.00
N ALA A 210 -0.57 -11.14 8.75
CA ALA A 210 -0.26 -9.91 9.46
C ALA A 210 -0.57 -10.03 10.96
N ASN A 211 0.20 -9.29 11.77
CA ASN A 211 -0.01 -9.21 13.21
C ASN A 211 -1.06 -8.14 13.51
N VAL A 212 -2.09 -8.50 14.28
CA VAL A 212 -3.12 -7.55 14.77
C VAL A 212 -2.81 -6.99 16.16
N LEU A 213 -1.71 -7.47 16.77
CA LEU A 213 -1.24 -7.09 18.09
C LEU A 213 0.05 -6.29 18.00
N ASN A 214 0.26 -5.38 18.95
CA ASN A 214 1.51 -4.70 19.20
C ASN A 214 2.51 -5.57 19.98
N LEU A 215 3.73 -5.06 20.20
CA LEU A 215 4.79 -5.77 20.91
C LEU A 215 4.45 -6.10 22.37
N ALA A 216 3.50 -5.39 22.97
CA ALA A 216 2.95 -5.70 24.30
C ALA A 216 1.88 -6.80 24.29
N GLY A 217 1.56 -7.39 23.12
CA GLY A 217 0.53 -8.42 22.97
C GLY A 217 -0.90 -7.89 23.06
N THR A 218 -1.09 -6.58 22.92
CA THR A 218 -2.42 -5.93 22.94
C THR A 218 -2.81 -5.48 21.52
N PRO A 219 -4.11 -5.27 21.22
CA PRO A 219 -4.52 -4.81 19.90
C PRO A 219 -3.78 -3.53 19.47
N ILE A 220 -3.48 -3.43 18.18
CA ILE A 220 -2.86 -2.22 17.61
C ILE A 220 -3.76 -1.01 17.87
N VAL A 221 -3.15 0.10 18.27
CA VAL A 221 -3.83 1.37 18.56
C VAL A 221 -3.39 2.46 17.60
N ASN A 222 -4.16 3.53 17.52
CA ASN A 222 -3.76 4.76 16.86
C ASN A 222 -2.64 5.45 17.66
N GLN A 223 -1.93 6.38 17.03
CA GLN A 223 -0.89 7.17 17.70
C GLN A 223 -1.39 7.99 18.91
N ASP A 224 -2.68 8.33 18.96
CA ASP A 224 -3.35 8.98 20.09
C ASP A 224 -3.84 7.98 21.18
N LEU A 225 -3.45 6.71 21.07
CA LEU A 225 -3.78 5.60 21.96
C LEU A 225 -5.25 5.16 21.93
N THR A 226 -6.06 5.68 21.01
CA THR A 226 -7.41 5.15 20.77
C THR A 226 -7.34 3.82 20.01
N PRO A 227 -8.33 2.93 20.14
CA PRO A 227 -8.37 1.68 19.36
C PRO A 227 -8.26 1.94 17.85
N ALA A 228 -7.37 1.22 17.15
CA ALA A 228 -7.31 1.27 15.70
C ALA A 228 -8.32 0.26 15.12
N ASP A 229 -9.14 0.71 14.18
CA ASP A 229 -10.12 -0.14 13.53
C ASP A 229 -9.58 -0.76 12.23
N VAL A 230 -10.40 -1.60 11.61
CA VAL A 230 -10.04 -2.29 10.35
C VAL A 230 -9.82 -1.33 9.18
N PHE A 231 -10.43 -0.14 9.20
CA PHE A 231 -10.22 0.91 8.19
C PHE A 231 -8.91 1.67 8.41
N ALA A 232 -8.25 1.47 9.55
CA ALA A 232 -6.91 1.98 9.83
C ALA A 232 -5.82 0.92 9.59
N ILE A 233 -6.03 -0.32 10.06
CA ILE A 233 -5.00 -1.37 10.05
C ILE A 233 -5.06 -2.33 8.85
N GLY A 234 -6.21 -2.42 8.16
CA GLY A 234 -6.43 -3.47 7.15
C GLY A 234 -6.33 -4.87 7.77
N GLY A 235 -5.46 -5.72 7.20
CA GLY A 235 -5.12 -7.02 7.76
C GLY A 235 -4.25 -6.96 9.03
N GLY A 236 -3.64 -5.81 9.34
CA GLY A 236 -2.73 -5.65 10.48
C GLY A 236 -1.33 -5.18 10.05
N HIS A 237 -0.35 -5.32 10.94
CA HIS A 237 1.05 -4.99 10.64
C HIS A 237 1.78 -6.17 9.98
N VAL A 238 2.53 -5.88 8.92
CA VAL A 238 3.23 -6.91 8.13
C VAL A 238 4.11 -7.84 8.98
N ASN A 239 4.07 -9.15 8.67
CA ASN A 239 4.91 -10.17 9.27
C ASN A 239 5.62 -10.98 8.17
N PRO A 240 6.82 -10.56 7.72
CA PRO A 240 7.48 -11.17 6.56
C PRO A 240 7.77 -12.66 6.71
N PRO A 241 8.28 -13.17 7.87
CA PRO A 241 8.50 -14.61 8.03
C PRO A 241 7.23 -15.44 7.90
N LYS A 242 6.10 -15.01 8.49
CA LYS A 242 4.83 -15.74 8.35
C LYS A 242 4.25 -15.62 6.93
N ALA A 243 4.40 -14.48 6.28
CA ALA A 243 3.92 -14.29 4.91
C ALA A 243 4.66 -15.18 3.90
N ASN A 244 5.85 -15.67 4.22
CA ASN A 244 6.57 -16.62 3.39
C ASN A 244 5.99 -18.05 3.48
N ASP A 245 5.18 -18.37 4.48
CA ASP A 245 4.49 -19.65 4.60
C ASP A 245 3.09 -19.46 5.21
N PRO A 246 2.13 -18.94 4.42
CA PRO A 246 0.79 -18.59 4.90
C PRO A 246 -0.12 -19.80 5.09
N GLY A 247 0.29 -20.99 4.62
CA GLY A 247 -0.55 -22.18 4.50
C GLY A 247 -1.59 -22.06 3.38
N LEU A 248 -2.52 -21.11 3.48
CA LEU A 248 -3.58 -20.88 2.49
C LEU A 248 -3.51 -19.46 1.92
N ILE A 249 -3.92 -19.33 0.66
CA ILE A 249 -4.01 -18.04 -0.05
C ILE A 249 -5.38 -17.90 -0.72
N PHE A 250 -5.86 -16.66 -0.78
CA PHE A 250 -6.98 -16.22 -1.59
C PHE A 250 -6.43 -15.71 -2.92
N ASP A 251 -6.32 -16.62 -3.90
CA ASP A 251 -5.82 -16.27 -5.23
C ASP A 251 -6.95 -15.86 -6.18
N ILE A 252 -6.68 -14.96 -7.12
CA ILE A 252 -7.63 -14.51 -8.13
C ILE A 252 -6.90 -14.20 -9.42
N LYS A 253 -7.48 -14.59 -10.55
CA LYS A 253 -6.87 -14.34 -11.84
C LYS A 253 -7.28 -12.96 -12.37
N PRO A 254 -6.45 -12.31 -13.20
CA PRO A 254 -6.80 -11.03 -13.80
C PRO A 254 -8.14 -11.04 -14.55
N GLU A 255 -8.54 -12.16 -15.14
CA GLU A 255 -9.80 -12.31 -15.87
C GLU A 255 -11.03 -12.22 -14.96
N ASP A 256 -10.92 -12.63 -13.69
CA ASP A 256 -12.02 -12.60 -12.73
C ASP A 256 -12.38 -11.16 -12.29
N TYR A 257 -11.52 -10.18 -12.56
CA TYR A 257 -11.85 -8.77 -12.32
C TYR A 257 -12.84 -8.20 -13.34
N PHE A 258 -12.97 -8.78 -14.54
CA PHE A 258 -14.00 -8.37 -15.50
C PHE A 258 -15.43 -8.58 -14.97
N PRO A 259 -15.83 -9.81 -14.55
CA PRO A 259 -17.15 -10.03 -13.98
C PRO A 259 -17.36 -9.29 -12.64
N PHE A 260 -16.29 -9.00 -11.89
CA PHE A 260 -16.35 -8.12 -10.72
C PHE A 260 -16.67 -6.67 -11.10
N LEU A 261 -16.03 -6.11 -12.13
CA LEU A 261 -16.32 -4.75 -12.60
C LEU A 261 -17.76 -4.64 -13.13
N CYS A 262 -18.25 -5.67 -13.81
CA CYS A 262 -19.67 -5.77 -14.17
C CYS A 262 -20.57 -5.77 -12.91
N GLY A 263 -20.16 -6.42 -11.83
CA GLY A 263 -20.87 -6.44 -10.54
C GLY A 263 -20.88 -5.11 -9.79
N LEU A 264 -19.99 -4.19 -10.13
CA LEU A 264 -20.01 -2.79 -9.69
C LEU A 264 -20.94 -1.90 -10.54
N ASN A 265 -21.71 -2.48 -11.47
CA ASN A 265 -22.56 -1.80 -12.45
C ASN A 265 -21.78 -0.85 -13.38
N TYR A 266 -20.52 -1.18 -13.71
CA TYR A 266 -19.78 -0.44 -14.73
C TYR A 266 -20.32 -0.81 -16.12
N ASN A 267 -20.40 0.17 -17.02
CA ASN A 267 -20.78 -0.09 -18.41
C ASN A 267 -19.60 -0.70 -19.19
N GLU A 268 -19.89 -1.29 -20.35
CA GLU A 268 -18.88 -1.97 -21.19
C GLU A 268 -17.72 -1.06 -21.57
N THR A 269 -17.97 0.23 -21.83
CA THR A 269 -16.92 1.22 -22.11
C THR A 269 -15.96 1.37 -20.93
N ALA A 270 -16.47 1.50 -19.71
CA ALA A 270 -15.69 1.63 -18.49
C ALA A 270 -14.88 0.35 -18.20
N VAL A 271 -15.49 -0.82 -18.37
CA VAL A 271 -14.80 -2.10 -18.19
C VAL A 271 -13.69 -2.27 -19.25
N LYS A 272 -13.95 -1.90 -20.50
CA LYS A 272 -12.96 -1.92 -21.60
C LYS A 272 -11.77 -1.01 -21.33
N ILE A 273 -11.98 0.18 -20.76
CA ILE A 273 -10.89 1.10 -20.41
C ILE A 273 -9.90 0.44 -19.43
N ILE A 274 -10.41 -0.33 -18.46
CA ILE A 274 -9.57 -0.97 -17.43
C ILE A 274 -8.95 -2.26 -17.96
N THR A 275 -9.78 -3.15 -18.52
CA THR A 275 -9.40 -4.54 -18.78
C THR A 275 -8.88 -4.78 -20.20
N GLN A 276 -9.17 -3.85 -21.12
CA GLN A 276 -9.04 -3.96 -22.56
C GLN A 276 -9.86 -5.10 -23.19
N GLN A 277 -10.77 -5.72 -22.43
CA GLN A 277 -11.68 -6.74 -22.93
C GLN A 277 -12.91 -6.11 -23.59
N THR A 278 -13.49 -6.80 -24.57
CA THR A 278 -14.65 -6.35 -25.36
C THR A 278 -15.89 -7.22 -25.17
N GLU A 279 -15.83 -8.15 -24.23
CA GLU A 279 -16.97 -8.99 -23.85
C GLU A 279 -18.07 -8.13 -23.22
N LYS A 280 -19.30 -8.64 -23.20
CA LYS A 280 -20.44 -7.93 -22.60
C LYS A 280 -20.70 -8.42 -21.17
N CYS A 281 -21.08 -7.51 -20.29
CA CYS A 281 -21.46 -7.88 -18.92
C CYS A 281 -22.67 -8.83 -18.86
N SER A 282 -23.53 -8.85 -19.89
CA SER A 282 -24.66 -9.79 -19.99
C SER A 282 -24.25 -11.23 -20.33
N GLU A 283 -23.03 -11.42 -20.82
CA GLU A 283 -22.53 -12.72 -21.31
C GLU A 283 -21.71 -13.46 -20.25
N VAL A 284 -21.44 -12.82 -19.10
CA VAL A 284 -20.63 -13.39 -18.01
C VAL A 284 -21.44 -13.55 -16.73
N ARG A 285 -21.03 -14.51 -15.90
CA ARG A 285 -21.55 -14.62 -14.53
C ARG A 285 -20.92 -13.52 -13.68
N VAL A 286 -21.69 -12.48 -13.42
CA VAL A 286 -21.29 -11.34 -12.57
C VAL A 286 -20.82 -11.80 -11.19
N ILE A 287 -19.74 -11.21 -10.69
CA ILE A 287 -19.25 -11.38 -9.32
C ILE A 287 -19.73 -10.15 -8.51
N PRO A 288 -20.66 -10.32 -7.55
CA PRO A 288 -21.03 -9.26 -6.64
C PRO A 288 -19.82 -8.74 -5.87
N GLU A 289 -19.81 -7.46 -5.54
CA GLU A 289 -18.68 -6.80 -4.88
C GLU A 289 -18.16 -7.55 -3.63
N ALA A 290 -19.05 -8.03 -2.76
CA ALA A 290 -18.69 -8.77 -1.54
C ALA A 290 -18.23 -10.22 -1.78
N GLN A 291 -18.34 -10.74 -3.01
CA GLN A 291 -17.98 -12.12 -3.38
C GLN A 291 -16.65 -12.20 -4.13
N LEU A 292 -15.97 -11.07 -4.35
CA LEU A 292 -14.62 -11.09 -4.89
C LEU A 292 -13.73 -11.94 -3.97
N ASN A 293 -12.93 -12.85 -4.53
CA ASN A 293 -12.02 -13.67 -3.75
C ASN A 293 -10.88 -12.81 -3.19
N TYR A 294 -11.12 -12.22 -2.02
CA TYR A 294 -10.30 -11.19 -1.40
C TYR A 294 -10.05 -11.55 0.06
N PRO A 295 -8.83 -11.35 0.60
CA PRO A 295 -8.44 -11.81 1.94
C PRO A 295 -9.00 -10.93 3.08
N SER A 296 -10.19 -10.35 2.90
CA SER A 296 -10.90 -9.55 3.91
C SER A 296 -12.38 -9.44 3.55
N PHE A 297 -13.23 -9.24 4.56
CA PHE A 297 -14.66 -9.05 4.36
C PHE A 297 -15.12 -7.70 4.94
N SER A 298 -15.92 -6.95 4.18
CA SER A 298 -16.60 -5.74 4.64
C SER A 298 -18.08 -5.80 4.30
N ILE A 299 -18.92 -5.70 5.33
CA ILE A 299 -20.38 -5.77 5.21
C ILE A 299 -20.96 -4.56 5.92
N LYS A 300 -21.75 -3.73 5.19
CA LYS A 300 -22.58 -2.71 5.82
C LYS A 300 -23.80 -3.39 6.44
N ALA A 301 -23.93 -3.31 7.76
CA ALA A 301 -25.14 -3.72 8.48
C ALA A 301 -26.05 -2.50 8.71
N GLY A 302 -27.33 -2.61 8.35
CA GLY A 302 -28.35 -1.55 8.49
C GLY A 302 -28.93 -1.05 7.17
N PRO A 303 -30.06 -0.31 7.18
CA PRO A 303 -30.73 0.17 5.97
C PRO A 303 -29.88 1.19 5.19
N ASN A 304 -30.14 1.29 3.89
CA ASN A 304 -29.41 2.13 2.93
C ASN A 304 -29.61 3.62 3.18
#